data_AF-A0A4P5VP87-F1
#
_entry.id   AF-A0A4P5VP87-F1
#
_cell.length_a   1.000
_cell.length_b   1.000
_cell.length_c   1.000
_cell.angle_alpha   90.00
_cell.angle_beta   90.00
_cell.angle_gamma   90.00
#
_symmetry.space_group_name_H-M   'P 1'
#
loop_
_entity.id
_entity.type
_entity.pdbx_description
1 polymer ?
#
loop_
_entity_poly.entity_id
_entity_poly.type
_entity_poly.pdbx_seq_one_letter_code
_entity_poly.pdbx_strand_id
1 'polypeptide(L)'
;MTLPSRIPDAAEGQAFQEQLGSDQDGLVSVGGRHGRGGLRTLPQLADPARPAFSSRVRQGFGRSAASYEAQARLQQGVAWRLGRLCRDLPLPAGPYADLGAGSGLLSRALLAQRPSLAKPPLQLDLCPELLARNPLAGPTTAPWDLNRGLPPQLRDAGLLLSSFALQWLDDPLAQLANWAGRLAPGGWLALAVPVAGSFDTWQAAARAASVPCTALPLPEADGLIEAAIRSGLNLRHTQRLSFSRAPRDGLATLRLLSSLGATASRQPPLDPGQLRRLLAHWPAAPLRWEVLVFVGRRSGGAPSLPAAPSPPDGPPC
;
A
#
# COMPACT_ATOMS: atom_id res chain seq x y z
N MET A 1 -33.46 21.13 -0.05
CA MET A 1 -33.50 20.28 1.15
C MET A 1 -32.08 19.86 1.44
N THR A 2 -31.42 20.60 2.33
CA THR A 2 -29.97 20.60 2.53
C THR A 2 -29.60 19.51 3.52
N LEU A 3 -28.90 18.47 3.09
CA LEU A 3 -28.34 17.43 3.97
C LEU A 3 -27.06 17.96 4.62
N PRO A 4 -26.90 17.89 5.94
CA PRO A 4 -25.68 18.34 6.60
C PRO A 4 -24.54 17.34 6.36
N SER A 5 -23.41 17.86 5.86
CA SER A 5 -22.11 17.21 5.82
C SER A 5 -21.54 17.12 7.24
N ARG A 6 -21.54 15.92 7.83
CA ARG A 6 -20.73 15.65 9.03
C ARG A 6 -19.44 14.94 8.61
N ILE A 7 -18.33 15.65 8.78
CA ILE A 7 -16.99 15.07 8.89
C ILE A 7 -17.01 14.21 10.17
N PRO A 8 -16.58 12.94 10.15
CA PRO A 8 -16.53 12.13 11.37
C PRO A 8 -15.61 12.78 12.40
N ASP A 9 -16.09 12.83 13.64
CA ASP A 9 -15.46 13.53 14.77
C ASP A 9 -14.18 12.82 15.22
N ALA A 10 -13.21 13.59 15.71
CA ALA A 10 -11.92 13.11 16.21
C ALA A 10 -12.06 12.04 17.31
N ALA A 11 -13.20 12.01 18.01
CA ALA A 11 -13.55 11.02 19.03
C ALA A 11 -13.76 9.60 18.46
N GLU A 12 -14.32 9.44 17.25
CA GLU A 12 -14.55 8.11 16.64
C GLU A 12 -13.22 7.46 16.19
N GLY A 13 -12.27 8.29 15.74
CA GLY A 13 -10.91 7.82 15.40
C GLY A 13 -10.05 7.46 16.62
N GLN A 14 -10.33 8.06 17.79
CA GLN A 14 -9.58 7.85 19.02
C GLN A 14 -10.12 6.65 19.82
N ALA A 15 -11.44 6.47 19.91
CA ALA A 15 -12.06 5.27 20.49
C ALA A 15 -11.68 3.97 19.74
N PHE A 16 -11.39 4.06 18.44
CA PHE A 16 -10.95 2.91 17.65
C PHE A 16 -9.47 2.53 17.89
N GLN A 17 -8.63 3.46 18.37
CA GLN A 17 -7.26 3.13 18.79
C GLN A 17 -7.26 2.25 20.05
N GLU A 18 -8.19 2.50 20.98
CA GLU A 18 -8.33 1.72 22.22
C GLU A 18 -8.88 0.30 21.96
N GLN A 19 -9.65 0.11 20.89
CA GLN A 19 -10.20 -1.19 20.50
C GLN A 19 -9.22 -2.06 19.69
N LEU A 20 -8.04 -1.55 19.32
CA LEU A 20 -7.05 -2.21 18.46
C LEU A 20 -5.61 -2.24 19.01
N GLY A 21 -5.42 -2.15 20.33
CA GLY A 21 -4.13 -2.55 20.91
C GLY A 21 -3.96 -2.26 22.38
N SER A 22 -3.89 -3.31 23.19
CA SER A 22 -2.89 -3.40 24.26
C SER A 22 -1.85 -4.42 23.80
N ASP A 23 -0.62 -3.97 23.58
CA ASP A 23 0.61 -4.67 23.94
C ASP A 23 1.78 -3.80 23.49
N GLN A 24 2.44 -3.21 24.48
CA GLN A 24 3.72 -2.53 24.33
C GLN A 24 4.84 -3.42 24.88
N ASP A 25 6.04 -3.16 24.38
CA ASP A 25 7.37 -3.58 24.84
C ASP A 25 7.89 -4.97 24.43
N GLY A 26 9.03 -4.93 23.73
CA GLY A 26 9.81 -6.11 23.36
C GLY A 26 10.87 -5.81 22.29
N LEU A 27 11.93 -5.07 22.66
CA LEU A 27 13.18 -5.04 21.89
C LEU A 27 13.86 -6.41 22.00
N VAL A 28 13.98 -7.14 20.89
CA VAL A 28 14.84 -8.33 20.82
C VAL A 28 15.73 -8.22 19.58
N SER A 29 17.04 -8.17 19.82
CA SER A 29 18.10 -8.32 18.82
C SER A 29 18.30 -9.81 18.54
N VAL A 30 18.31 -10.22 17.27
CA VAL A 30 18.72 -11.59 16.88
C VAL A 30 19.71 -11.51 15.71
N GLY A 31 20.91 -12.04 15.95
CA GLY A 31 22.01 -12.12 15.02
C GLY A 31 21.80 -13.12 13.88
N GLY A 32 22.41 -12.82 12.75
CA GLY A 32 22.25 -13.58 11.51
C GLY A 32 23.05 -14.88 11.46
N ARG A 33 22.59 -15.77 10.56
CA ARG A 33 23.44 -16.75 9.88
C ARG A 33 23.01 -16.88 8.42
N HIS A 34 24.01 -16.87 7.54
CA HIS A 34 23.88 -17.04 6.10
C HIS A 34 23.58 -18.50 5.73
N GLY A 35 22.68 -18.67 4.76
CA GLY A 35 22.50 -19.91 3.99
C GLY A 35 22.34 -19.57 2.51
N ARG A 36 23.24 -20.10 1.66
CA ARG A 36 23.28 -19.95 0.20
C ARG A 36 22.31 -20.91 -0.50
N GLY A 37 21.82 -20.50 -1.68
CA GLY A 37 21.21 -21.34 -2.72
C GLY A 37 19.71 -21.06 -2.88
N GLY A 38 19.17 -20.51 -3.96
CA GLY A 38 19.64 -20.43 -5.34
C GLY A 38 18.73 -21.26 -6.26
N LEU A 39 17.51 -20.79 -6.51
CA LEU A 39 16.69 -21.18 -7.67
C LEU A 39 15.98 -19.92 -8.19
N ARG A 40 16.50 -19.37 -9.29
CA ARG A 40 15.83 -18.30 -10.04
C ARG A 40 14.64 -18.92 -10.77
N THR A 41 13.44 -18.67 -10.29
CA THR A 41 12.21 -18.97 -11.03
C THR A 41 12.19 -18.11 -12.29
N LEU A 42 12.23 -18.74 -13.46
CA LEU A 42 12.06 -18.05 -14.74
C LEU A 42 10.67 -17.39 -14.77
N PRO A 43 10.53 -16.16 -15.28
CA PRO A 43 9.23 -15.51 -15.39
C PRO A 43 8.36 -16.29 -16.36
N GLN A 44 7.23 -16.78 -15.85
CA GLN A 44 6.21 -17.44 -16.66
C GLN A 44 5.64 -16.41 -17.64
N LEU A 45 5.84 -16.65 -18.95
CA LEU A 45 5.31 -15.83 -20.02
C LEU A 45 3.80 -15.62 -19.81
N ALA A 46 3.38 -14.35 -19.79
CA ALA A 46 1.99 -13.99 -19.56
C ALA A 46 1.10 -14.53 -20.68
N ASP A 47 0.04 -15.26 -20.31
CA ASP A 47 -1.02 -15.67 -21.23
C ASP A 47 -1.76 -14.40 -21.73
N PRO A 48 -1.70 -14.08 -23.04
CA PRO A 48 -2.30 -12.85 -23.58
C PRO A 48 -3.83 -12.82 -23.48
N ALA A 49 -4.49 -13.95 -23.23
CA ALA A 49 -5.94 -14.01 -23.04
C ALA A 49 -6.39 -13.63 -21.61
N ARG A 50 -5.49 -13.63 -20.63
CA ARG A 50 -5.82 -13.25 -19.25
C ARG A 50 -5.71 -11.73 -19.10
N PRO A 51 -6.76 -11.05 -18.57
CA PRO A 51 -6.65 -9.63 -18.23
C PRO A 51 -5.44 -9.39 -17.34
N ALA A 52 -4.72 -8.29 -17.55
CA ALA A 52 -3.61 -7.89 -16.66
C ALA A 52 -4.07 -7.90 -15.19
N PHE A 53 -3.15 -8.18 -14.26
CA PHE A 53 -3.49 -8.24 -12.83
C PHE A 53 -4.12 -6.93 -12.35
N SER A 54 -3.57 -5.78 -12.76
CA SER A 54 -4.11 -4.45 -12.49
C SER A 54 -5.56 -4.28 -12.95
N SER A 55 -5.95 -4.85 -14.09
CA SER A 55 -7.35 -4.85 -14.56
C SER A 55 -8.28 -5.63 -13.64
N ARG A 56 -7.84 -6.78 -13.10
CA ARG A 56 -8.63 -7.55 -12.13
C ARG A 56 -8.74 -6.82 -10.79
N VAL A 57 -7.67 -6.17 -10.34
CA VAL A 57 -7.67 -5.31 -9.16
C VAL A 57 -8.72 -4.19 -9.33
N ARG A 58 -8.65 -3.44 -10.44
CA ARG A 58 -9.59 -2.38 -10.78
C ARG A 58 -11.05 -2.87 -10.76
N GLN A 59 -11.33 -3.99 -11.42
CA GLN A 59 -12.68 -4.57 -11.47
C GLN A 59 -13.19 -5.03 -10.10
N GLY A 60 -12.30 -5.60 -9.26
CA GLY A 60 -12.63 -6.00 -7.90
C GLY A 60 -13.09 -4.82 -7.05
N PHE A 61 -12.29 -3.77 -7.01
CA PHE A 61 -12.61 -2.55 -6.27
C PHE A 61 -13.80 -1.79 -6.87
N GLY A 62 -13.90 -1.69 -8.20
CA GLY A 62 -15.00 -1.00 -8.87
C GLY A 62 -16.37 -1.59 -8.53
N ARG A 63 -16.49 -2.93 -8.47
CA ARG A 63 -17.73 -3.62 -8.06
C ARG A 63 -18.14 -3.32 -6.62
N SER A 64 -17.17 -3.11 -5.73
CA SER A 64 -17.43 -2.88 -4.30
C SER A 64 -17.41 -1.40 -3.91
N ALA A 65 -17.10 -0.49 -4.84
CA ALA A 65 -16.85 0.93 -4.55
C ALA A 65 -17.98 1.61 -3.75
N ALA A 66 -19.24 1.29 -4.03
CA ALA A 66 -20.39 1.88 -3.32
C ALA A 66 -20.46 1.51 -1.83
N SER A 67 -19.91 0.36 -1.43
CA SER A 67 -19.92 -0.13 -0.05
C SER A 67 -18.54 -0.14 0.60
N TYR A 68 -17.50 0.22 -0.16
CA TYR A 68 -16.11 0.14 0.25
C TYR A 68 -15.84 0.84 1.59
N GLU A 69 -16.18 2.12 1.73
CA GLU A 69 -15.86 2.89 2.94
C GLU A 69 -16.50 2.30 4.20
N ALA A 70 -17.74 1.80 4.12
CA ALA A 70 -18.42 1.19 5.26
C ALA A 70 -17.72 -0.08 5.77
N GLN A 71 -16.98 -0.77 4.90
CA GLN A 71 -16.26 -2.01 5.20
C GLN A 71 -14.77 -1.75 5.52
N ALA A 72 -14.19 -0.65 5.02
CA ALA A 72 -12.77 -0.34 5.06
C ALA A 72 -12.25 0.21 6.41
N ARG A 73 -12.73 -0.34 7.53
CA ARG A 73 -12.38 0.14 8.89
C ARG A 73 -10.88 0.09 9.20
N LEU A 74 -10.21 -0.99 8.80
CA LEU A 74 -8.76 -1.13 8.96
C LEU A 74 -8.02 -0.03 8.18
N GLN A 75 -8.42 0.19 6.93
CA GLN A 75 -7.83 1.18 6.04
C GLN A 75 -8.06 2.60 6.57
N GLN A 76 -9.24 2.89 7.14
CA GLN A 76 -9.54 4.16 7.82
C GLN A 76 -8.61 4.39 9.02
N GLY A 77 -8.47 3.40 9.91
CA GLY A 77 -7.60 3.51 11.09
C GLY A 77 -6.13 3.70 10.72
N VAL A 78 -5.64 2.95 9.74
CA VAL A 78 -4.27 3.08 9.24
C VAL A 78 -4.04 4.42 8.53
N ALA A 79 -5.00 4.88 7.72
CA ALA A 79 -4.95 6.20 7.08
C ALA A 79 -4.87 7.32 8.12
N TRP A 80 -5.67 7.24 9.20
CA TRP A 80 -5.61 8.20 10.31
C TRP A 80 -4.24 8.20 11.00
N ARG A 81 -3.69 7.02 11.29
CA ARG A 81 -2.35 6.88 11.88
C ARG A 81 -1.26 7.48 10.97
N LEU A 82 -1.31 7.20 9.67
CA LEU A 82 -0.33 7.73 8.72
C LEU A 82 -0.46 9.24 8.56
N GLY A 83 -1.69 9.78 8.51
CA GLY A 83 -1.95 11.21 8.53
C GLY A 83 -1.37 11.90 9.77
N ARG A 84 -1.47 11.26 10.95
CA ARG A 84 -0.88 11.77 12.20
C ARG A 84 0.64 11.85 12.12
N LEU A 85 1.29 10.80 11.62
CA LEU A 85 2.75 10.79 11.45
C LEU A 85 3.23 11.87 10.47
N CYS A 86 2.36 12.30 9.53
CA CYS A 86 2.66 13.34 8.57
C CYS A 86 2.35 14.76 9.06
N ARG A 87 1.66 14.90 10.20
CA ARG A 87 1.12 16.17 10.69
C ARG A 87 2.18 17.27 10.79
N ASP A 88 3.31 16.96 11.41
CA ASP A 88 4.33 17.94 11.79
C ASP A 88 5.59 17.87 10.90
N LEU A 89 5.52 17.14 9.78
CA LEU A 89 6.67 17.02 8.88
C LEU A 89 7.03 18.40 8.27
N PRO A 90 8.33 18.74 8.18
CA PRO A 90 8.78 19.88 7.41
C PRO A 90 8.69 19.53 5.91
N LEU A 91 7.58 19.88 5.28
CA LEU A 91 7.33 19.59 3.87
C LEU A 91 8.06 20.62 2.99
N PRO A 92 8.97 20.21 2.10
CA PRO A 92 9.57 21.13 1.14
C PRO A 92 8.56 21.52 0.05
N ALA A 93 8.87 22.59 -0.69
CA ALA A 93 8.10 22.95 -1.87
C ALA A 93 8.10 21.80 -2.90
N GLY A 94 7.01 21.70 -3.67
CA GLY A 94 6.84 20.69 -4.69
C GLY A 94 5.43 20.09 -4.68
N PRO A 95 5.12 19.22 -5.64
CA PRO A 95 3.84 18.54 -5.69
C PRO A 95 3.72 17.52 -4.55
N TYR A 96 2.50 17.38 -4.02
CA TYR A 96 2.14 16.34 -3.06
C TYR A 96 1.16 15.38 -3.73
N ALA A 97 1.24 14.08 -3.44
CA ALA A 97 0.32 13.10 -3.99
C ALA A 97 -0.06 11.98 -3.02
N ASP A 98 -1.28 11.46 -3.19
CA ASP A 98 -1.83 10.26 -2.58
C ASP A 98 -1.93 9.17 -3.66
N LEU A 99 -1.04 8.19 -3.57
CA LEU A 99 -0.82 7.13 -4.54
C LEU A 99 -1.69 5.91 -4.18
N GLY A 100 -2.70 5.66 -5.00
CA GLY A 100 -3.78 4.72 -4.71
C GLY A 100 -4.78 5.33 -3.73
N ALA A 101 -5.24 6.55 -4.03
CA ALA A 101 -6.05 7.35 -3.13
C ALA A 101 -7.41 6.73 -2.79
N GLY A 102 -7.92 5.82 -3.62
CA GLY A 102 -9.23 5.20 -3.46
C GLY A 102 -10.34 6.24 -3.25
N SER A 103 -11.12 6.08 -2.19
CA SER A 103 -12.15 7.04 -1.76
C SER A 103 -11.61 8.21 -0.94
N GLY A 104 -10.30 8.45 -0.95
CA GLY A 104 -9.64 9.61 -0.35
C GLY A 104 -9.38 9.51 1.15
N LEU A 105 -9.39 8.31 1.73
CA LEU A 105 -9.23 8.11 3.18
C LEU A 105 -7.96 8.77 3.75
N LEU A 106 -6.82 8.60 3.08
CA LEU A 106 -5.53 9.13 3.54
C LEU A 106 -5.43 10.64 3.36
N SER A 107 -5.78 11.17 2.18
CA SER A 107 -5.84 12.61 1.94
C SER A 107 -6.76 13.34 2.93
N ARG A 108 -7.95 12.79 3.21
CA ARG A 108 -8.88 13.35 4.22
C ARG A 108 -8.28 13.33 5.62
N ALA A 109 -7.67 12.21 6.02
CA ALA A 109 -7.02 12.08 7.32
C ALA A 109 -5.85 13.06 7.50
N LEU A 110 -5.08 13.31 6.43
CA LEU A 110 -4.00 14.29 6.43
C LEU A 110 -4.55 15.71 6.60
N LEU A 111 -5.54 16.12 5.79
CA LEU A 111 -6.11 17.47 5.85
C LEU A 111 -6.74 17.78 7.20
N ALA A 112 -7.44 16.80 7.79
CA ALA A 112 -8.04 16.94 9.11
C ALA A 112 -6.99 17.17 10.21
N GLN A 113 -5.82 16.55 10.08
CA GLN A 113 -4.76 16.62 11.09
C GLN A 113 -3.73 17.71 10.82
N ARG A 114 -3.61 18.17 9.57
CA ARG A 114 -2.69 19.23 9.12
C ARG A 114 -3.46 20.37 8.41
N PRO A 115 -4.16 21.23 9.17
CA PRO A 115 -4.93 22.34 8.58
C PRO A 115 -4.10 23.37 7.81
N SER A 116 -2.78 23.43 8.06
CA SER A 116 -1.85 24.30 7.32
C SER A 116 -1.66 23.88 5.86
N LEU A 117 -2.10 22.67 5.47
CA LEU A 117 -2.05 22.22 4.10
C LEU A 117 -3.22 22.83 3.29
N ALA A 118 -2.93 23.92 2.57
CA ALA A 118 -3.95 24.73 1.87
C ALA A 118 -4.74 24.00 0.77
N LYS A 119 -4.24 22.88 0.24
CA LYS A 119 -4.85 22.11 -0.85
C LYS A 119 -4.66 20.61 -0.63
N PRO A 120 -5.62 19.77 -1.06
CA PRO A 120 -5.41 18.32 -1.03
C PRO A 120 -4.20 17.91 -1.90
N PRO A 121 -3.44 16.87 -1.53
CA PRO A 121 -2.46 16.24 -2.40
C PRO A 121 -3.13 15.74 -3.70
N LEU A 122 -2.43 15.66 -4.84
CA LEU A 122 -2.92 15.02 -6.06
C LEU A 122 -3.36 13.57 -5.76
N GLN A 123 -4.65 13.25 -5.96
CA GLN A 123 -5.20 11.93 -5.69
C GLN A 123 -5.17 11.08 -6.96
N LEU A 124 -4.40 9.99 -6.94
CA LEU A 124 -4.19 9.10 -8.06
C LEU A 124 -4.70 7.70 -7.73
N ASP A 125 -5.56 7.13 -8.57
CA ASP A 125 -6.00 5.73 -8.40
C ASP A 125 -6.36 5.10 -9.74
N LEU A 126 -6.18 3.78 -9.87
CA LEU A 126 -6.55 3.04 -11.06
C LEU A 126 -8.08 2.88 -11.20
N CYS A 127 -8.82 2.93 -10.09
CA CYS A 127 -10.26 2.70 -10.01
C CYS A 127 -11.04 4.03 -10.00
N PRO A 128 -11.58 4.48 -11.15
CA PRO A 128 -12.38 5.71 -11.20
C PRO A 128 -13.64 5.63 -10.34
N GLU A 129 -14.20 4.44 -10.12
CA GLU A 129 -15.38 4.24 -9.28
C GLU A 129 -15.09 4.54 -7.80
N LEU A 130 -13.88 4.25 -7.31
CA LEU A 130 -13.44 4.65 -5.97
C LEU A 130 -13.17 6.15 -5.90
N LEU A 131 -12.52 6.73 -6.91
CA LEU A 131 -12.30 8.17 -6.99
C LEU A 131 -13.61 8.96 -7.00
N ALA A 132 -14.66 8.45 -7.65
CA ALA A 132 -15.99 9.05 -7.63
C ALA A 132 -16.64 9.04 -6.23
N ARG A 133 -16.14 8.22 -5.30
CA ARG A 133 -16.55 8.23 -3.88
C ARG A 133 -15.69 9.13 -3.02
N ASN A 134 -14.61 9.70 -3.55
CA ASN A 134 -13.73 10.60 -2.82
C ASN A 134 -14.39 12.00 -2.68
N PRO A 135 -14.68 12.47 -1.46
CA PRO A 135 -15.22 13.82 -1.23
C PRO A 135 -14.27 14.95 -1.65
N LEU A 136 -12.99 14.67 -1.83
CA LEU A 136 -11.98 15.62 -2.32
C LEU A 136 -11.89 15.63 -3.86
N ALA A 137 -12.69 14.80 -4.55
CA ALA A 137 -12.65 14.67 -5.99
C ALA A 137 -12.86 16.02 -6.68
N GLY A 138 -11.98 16.35 -7.63
CA GLY A 138 -12.01 17.62 -8.35
C GLY A 138 -10.78 17.80 -9.23
N PRO A 139 -10.28 19.03 -9.40
CA PRO A 139 -9.13 19.32 -10.28
C PRO A 139 -7.83 18.62 -9.89
N THR A 140 -7.73 18.10 -8.66
CA THR A 140 -6.55 17.41 -8.13
C THR A 140 -6.76 15.89 -8.06
N THR A 141 -7.62 15.34 -8.91
CA THR A 141 -7.97 13.92 -8.91
C THR A 141 -7.83 13.37 -10.31
N ALA A 142 -7.13 12.25 -10.48
CA ALA A 142 -6.93 11.65 -11.79
C ALA A 142 -6.92 10.11 -11.73
N PRO A 143 -7.67 9.43 -12.62
CA PRO A 143 -7.45 8.01 -12.86
C PRO A 143 -6.02 7.78 -13.36
N TRP A 144 -5.26 6.92 -12.69
CA TRP A 144 -3.87 6.67 -13.03
C TRP A 144 -3.43 5.25 -12.68
N ASP A 145 -2.78 4.59 -13.64
CA ASP A 145 -2.14 3.30 -13.40
C ASP A 145 -0.70 3.50 -12.91
N LEU A 146 -0.49 3.30 -11.61
CA LEU A 146 0.84 3.42 -10.99
C LEU A 146 1.84 2.39 -11.54
N ASN A 147 1.40 1.32 -12.23
CA ASN A 147 2.32 0.43 -12.94
C ASN A 147 3.07 1.13 -14.07
N ARG A 148 2.53 2.24 -14.59
CA ARG A 148 3.16 3.07 -15.63
C ARG A 148 4.17 4.09 -15.07
N GLY A 149 4.40 4.08 -13.76
CA GLY A 149 5.20 5.07 -13.05
C GLY A 149 4.38 6.27 -12.59
N LEU A 150 5.04 7.27 -12.00
CA LEU A 150 4.39 8.49 -11.54
C LEU A 150 4.17 9.50 -12.70
N PRO A 151 3.06 10.27 -12.67
CA PRO A 151 2.84 11.34 -13.64
C PRO A 151 4.01 12.35 -13.70
N PRO A 152 4.30 12.95 -14.86
CA PRO A 152 5.40 13.91 -14.99
C PRO A 152 5.34 15.09 -14.01
N GLN A 153 4.14 15.55 -13.66
CA GLN A 153 3.95 16.64 -12.70
C GLN A 153 4.34 16.28 -11.25
N LEU A 154 4.66 15.01 -10.95
CA LEU A 154 5.20 14.58 -9.65
C LEU A 154 6.73 14.51 -9.62
N ARG A 155 7.40 15.13 -10.59
CA ARG A 155 8.85 15.36 -10.51
C ARG A 155 9.15 16.27 -9.31
N ASP A 156 10.23 15.94 -8.58
CA ASP A 156 10.69 16.68 -7.40
C ASP A 156 9.56 16.85 -6.35
N ALA A 157 8.83 15.77 -6.09
CA ALA A 157 7.72 15.75 -5.14
C ALA A 157 8.18 16.04 -3.72
N GLY A 158 7.45 16.92 -3.02
CA GLY A 158 7.74 17.22 -1.62
C GLY A 158 7.14 16.21 -0.65
N LEU A 159 6.06 15.53 -1.05
CA LEU A 159 5.38 14.52 -0.26
C LEU A 159 4.68 13.50 -1.16
N LEU A 160 5.00 12.23 -0.97
CA LEU A 160 4.26 11.11 -1.54
C LEU A 160 3.66 10.30 -0.39
N LEU A 161 2.39 9.94 -0.53
CA LEU A 161 1.61 9.21 0.44
C LEU A 161 1.06 7.96 -0.24
N SER A 162 1.00 6.84 0.46
CA SER A 162 0.28 5.66 -0.04
C SER A 162 -0.17 4.78 1.12
N SER A 163 -1.43 4.34 1.09
CA SER A 163 -1.98 3.41 2.08
C SER A 163 -2.75 2.31 1.36
N PHE A 164 -2.33 1.05 1.56
CA PHE A 164 -2.98 -0.14 0.99
C PHE A 164 -3.05 -0.19 -0.55
N ALA A 165 -2.12 0.47 -1.25
CA ALA A 165 -2.05 0.45 -2.71
C ALA A 165 -0.85 -0.34 -3.27
N LEU A 166 0.33 -0.16 -2.70
CA LEU A 166 1.59 -0.66 -3.25
C LEU A 166 1.60 -2.18 -3.51
N GLN A 167 0.96 -2.97 -2.65
CA GLN A 167 0.90 -4.43 -2.77
C GLN A 167 0.13 -4.92 -4.02
N TRP A 168 -0.65 -4.06 -4.66
CA TRP A 168 -1.40 -4.38 -5.87
C TRP A 168 -0.59 -4.15 -7.16
N LEU A 169 0.62 -3.59 -7.07
CA LEU A 169 1.46 -3.35 -8.24
C LEU A 169 2.25 -4.61 -8.62
N ASP A 170 2.77 -4.65 -9.85
CA ASP A 170 3.48 -5.82 -10.38
C ASP A 170 4.83 -6.07 -9.71
N ASP A 171 5.56 -5.01 -9.35
CA ASP A 171 6.80 -5.09 -8.57
C ASP A 171 6.79 -4.02 -7.45
N PRO A 172 6.25 -4.35 -6.27
CA PRO A 172 6.17 -3.42 -5.15
C PRO A 172 7.53 -2.80 -4.74
N LEU A 173 8.63 -3.54 -4.84
CA LEU A 173 9.96 -3.05 -4.42
C LEU A 173 10.50 -2.06 -5.45
N ALA A 174 10.41 -2.38 -6.74
CA ALA A 174 10.84 -1.47 -7.81
C ALA A 174 9.98 -0.20 -7.85
N GLN A 175 8.67 -0.32 -7.60
CA GLN A 175 7.78 0.84 -7.56
C GLN A 175 8.07 1.75 -6.37
N LEU A 176 8.33 1.18 -5.19
CA LEU A 176 8.79 1.95 -4.04
C LEU A 176 10.08 2.72 -4.35
N ALA A 177 11.04 2.08 -5.01
CA ALA A 177 12.28 2.72 -5.43
C ALA A 177 12.04 3.87 -6.43
N ASN A 178 11.15 3.69 -7.40
CA ASN A 178 10.74 4.73 -8.35
C ASN A 178 10.13 5.94 -7.63
N TRP A 179 9.22 5.69 -6.68
CA TRP A 179 8.57 6.76 -5.90
C TRP A 179 9.59 7.55 -5.08
N ALA A 180 10.48 6.86 -4.34
CA ALA A 180 11.58 7.50 -3.62
C ALA A 180 12.45 8.34 -4.58
N GLY A 181 12.71 7.81 -5.78
CA GLY A 181 13.42 8.45 -6.89
C GLY A 181 12.78 9.76 -7.40
N ARG A 182 11.49 9.97 -7.19
CA ARG A 182 10.76 11.19 -7.62
C ARG A 182 10.67 12.28 -6.55
N LEU A 183 11.06 12.00 -5.32
CA LEU A 183 11.08 13.00 -4.26
C LEU A 183 12.16 14.06 -4.51
N ALA A 184 11.83 15.31 -4.21
CA ALA A 184 12.82 16.38 -4.05
C ALA A 184 13.79 16.06 -2.88
N PRO A 185 14.99 16.65 -2.87
CA PRO A 185 15.83 16.69 -1.68
C PRO A 185 15.04 17.15 -0.46
N GLY A 186 15.07 16.36 0.63
CA GLY A 186 14.30 16.64 1.84
C GLY A 186 12.81 16.32 1.77
N GLY A 187 12.30 15.83 0.64
CA GLY A 187 10.91 15.36 0.45
C GLY A 187 10.63 14.06 1.20
N TRP A 188 9.35 13.76 1.37
CA TRP A 188 8.88 12.69 2.25
C TRP A 188 8.09 11.61 1.51
N LEU A 189 8.31 10.35 1.87
CA LEU A 189 7.42 9.24 1.54
C LEU A 189 6.82 8.68 2.83
N ALA A 190 5.49 8.65 2.91
CA ALA A 190 4.76 7.97 3.95
C ALA A 190 3.99 6.78 3.35
N LEU A 191 4.27 5.58 3.86
CA LEU A 191 3.72 4.34 3.33
C LEU A 191 3.06 3.53 4.44
N ALA A 192 1.88 2.99 4.15
CA ALA A 192 1.31 1.86 4.87
C ALA A 192 0.94 0.74 3.89
N VAL A 193 1.48 -0.46 4.10
CA VAL A 193 1.34 -1.57 3.16
C VAL A 193 1.18 -2.90 3.90
N PRO A 194 0.20 -3.74 3.54
CA PRO A 194 0.14 -5.12 4.01
C PRO A 194 1.38 -5.91 3.56
N VAL A 195 1.97 -6.65 4.47
CA VAL A 195 3.20 -7.42 4.24
C VAL A 195 2.99 -8.91 4.51
N ALA A 196 3.98 -9.70 4.12
CA ALA A 196 4.08 -11.11 4.48
C ALA A 196 3.90 -11.31 6.00
N GLY A 197 3.31 -12.45 6.36
CA GLY A 197 2.77 -12.70 7.71
C GLY A 197 1.27 -12.41 7.83
N SER A 198 0.68 -11.65 6.91
CA SER A 198 -0.79 -11.56 6.79
C SER A 198 -1.40 -12.85 6.24
N PHE A 199 -2.68 -13.08 6.56
CA PHE A 199 -3.48 -14.20 6.03
C PHE A 199 -2.88 -15.59 6.30
N ASP A 200 -2.15 -15.73 7.40
CA ASP A 200 -1.55 -16.99 7.88
C ASP A 200 -2.57 -18.13 7.96
N THR A 201 -3.80 -17.84 8.42
CA THR A 201 -4.91 -18.80 8.49
C THR A 201 -5.33 -19.32 7.11
N TRP A 202 -5.40 -18.45 6.10
CA TRP A 202 -5.71 -18.85 4.72
C TRP A 202 -4.59 -19.70 4.13
N GLN A 203 -3.33 -19.33 4.38
CA GLN A 203 -2.17 -20.11 3.93
C GLN A 203 -2.13 -21.49 4.59
N ALA A 204 -2.39 -21.57 5.90
CA ALA A 204 -2.46 -22.82 6.63
C ALA A 204 -3.59 -23.73 6.11
N ALA A 205 -4.78 -23.17 5.87
CA ALA A 205 -5.91 -23.90 5.31
C ALA A 205 -5.60 -24.47 3.92
N ALA A 206 -4.99 -23.66 3.04
CA ALA A 206 -4.63 -24.09 1.69
C ALA A 206 -3.58 -25.22 1.71
N ARG A 207 -2.58 -25.11 2.60
CA ARG A 207 -1.55 -26.14 2.79
C ARG A 207 -2.14 -27.45 3.31
N ALA A 208 -2.99 -27.40 4.35
CA ALA A 208 -3.64 -28.57 4.91
C ALA A 208 -4.58 -29.26 3.91
N ALA A 209 -5.27 -28.48 3.08
CA ALA A 209 -6.17 -28.98 2.04
C ALA A 209 -5.44 -29.44 0.75
N SER A 210 -4.12 -29.24 0.65
CA SER A 210 -3.31 -29.46 -0.56
C SER A 210 -3.91 -28.79 -1.80
N VAL A 211 -4.28 -27.51 -1.67
CA VAL A 211 -4.79 -26.67 -2.78
C VAL A 211 -3.96 -25.39 -2.95
N PRO A 212 -3.98 -24.75 -4.13
CA PRO A 212 -3.33 -23.45 -4.30
C PRO A 212 -3.86 -22.41 -3.30
N CYS A 213 -2.96 -21.63 -2.69
CA CYS A 213 -3.38 -20.49 -1.87
C CYS A 213 -3.68 -19.29 -2.78
N THR A 214 -4.94 -18.87 -2.83
CA THR A 214 -5.39 -17.76 -3.67
C THR A 214 -5.29 -16.39 -2.99
N ALA A 215 -4.84 -16.32 -1.73
CA ALA A 215 -4.49 -15.05 -1.08
C ALA A 215 -3.43 -14.31 -1.92
N LEU A 216 -3.48 -12.98 -1.91
CA LEU A 216 -2.46 -12.16 -2.58
C LEU A 216 -1.09 -12.42 -1.94
N PRO A 217 -0.05 -12.81 -2.71
CA PRO A 217 1.32 -12.80 -2.19
C PRO A 217 1.70 -11.35 -1.84
N LEU A 218 2.07 -11.13 -0.58
CA LEU A 218 2.43 -9.80 -0.07
C LEU A 218 3.95 -9.64 0.01
N PRO A 219 4.48 -8.42 -0.18
CA PRO A 219 5.91 -8.16 -0.07
C PRO A 219 6.42 -8.39 1.36
N GLU A 220 7.69 -8.79 1.48
CA GLU A 220 8.38 -8.88 2.76
C GLU A 220 8.67 -7.48 3.33
N ALA A 221 8.47 -7.30 4.64
CA ALA A 221 8.68 -6.01 5.30
C ALA A 221 10.15 -5.55 5.17
N ASP A 222 11.09 -6.45 5.44
CA ASP A 222 12.52 -6.14 5.37
C ASP A 222 12.96 -5.76 3.95
N GLY A 223 12.42 -6.44 2.93
CA GLY A 223 12.69 -6.10 1.54
C GLY A 223 12.22 -4.70 1.14
N LEU A 224 11.07 -4.26 1.67
CA LEU A 224 10.58 -2.89 1.46
C LEU A 224 11.43 -1.85 2.21
N ILE A 225 11.82 -2.13 3.44
CA ILE A 225 12.70 -1.26 4.24
C ILE A 225 14.06 -1.09 3.55
N GLU A 226 14.67 -2.19 3.11
CA GLU A 226 15.94 -2.18 2.39
C GLU A 226 15.84 -1.46 1.05
N ALA A 227 14.75 -1.66 0.30
CA ALA A 227 14.51 -0.92 -0.95
C ALA A 227 14.41 0.59 -0.69
N ALA A 228 13.63 1.01 0.32
CA ALA A 228 13.51 2.41 0.70
C ALA A 228 14.86 3.05 1.05
N ILE A 229 15.66 2.39 1.89
CA ILE A 229 16.98 2.89 2.32
C ILE A 229 17.94 2.98 1.12
N ARG A 230 18.03 1.93 0.30
CA ARG A 230 18.90 1.93 -0.89
C ARG A 230 18.49 2.99 -1.91
N SER A 231 17.21 3.37 -1.95
CA SER A 231 16.71 4.47 -2.78
C SER A 231 16.91 5.86 -2.15
N GLY A 232 17.70 5.97 -1.07
CA GLY A 232 18.12 7.25 -0.49
C GLY A 232 17.17 7.81 0.58
N LEU A 233 16.22 7.01 1.07
CA LEU A 233 15.36 7.42 2.18
C LEU A 233 16.04 7.19 3.53
N ASN A 234 16.11 8.25 4.34
CA ASN A 234 16.36 8.16 5.77
C ASN A 234 15.02 7.88 6.48
N LEU A 235 14.82 6.66 6.94
CA LEU A 235 13.60 6.27 7.65
C LEU A 235 13.56 6.93 9.03
N ARG A 236 12.54 7.77 9.26
CA ARG A 236 12.31 8.50 10.52
C ARG A 236 11.34 7.79 11.44
N HIS A 237 10.46 6.98 10.84
CA HIS A 237 9.53 6.11 11.54
C HIS A 237 9.43 4.80 10.77
N THR A 238 9.43 3.67 11.47
CA THR A 238 9.19 2.35 10.90
C THR A 238 8.54 1.51 11.98
N GLN A 239 7.41 0.89 11.66
CA GLN A 239 6.66 0.07 12.59
C GLN A 239 5.91 -1.01 11.83
N ARG A 240 5.95 -2.25 12.34
CA ARG A 240 5.03 -3.30 11.90
C ARG A 240 3.86 -3.37 12.88
N LEU A 241 2.66 -3.36 12.33
CA LEU A 241 1.40 -3.42 13.07
C LEU A 241 0.69 -4.73 12.78
N SER A 242 0.26 -5.43 13.83
CA SER A 242 -0.59 -6.60 13.72
C SER A 242 -2.03 -6.21 13.98
N PHE A 243 -2.92 -6.57 13.05
CA PHE A 243 -4.36 -6.40 13.21
C PHE A 243 -5.03 -7.76 13.08
N SER A 244 -5.84 -8.13 14.07
CA SER A 244 -6.62 -9.35 14.02
C SER A 244 -8.11 -9.03 14.01
N ARG A 245 -8.89 -9.82 13.26
CA ARG A 245 -10.33 -9.91 13.44
C ARG A 245 -10.67 -11.24 14.07
N ALA A 246 -11.70 -11.23 14.92
CA ALA A 246 -12.22 -12.43 15.56
C ALA A 246 -12.39 -13.57 14.55
N PRO A 247 -12.17 -14.84 14.97
CA PRO A 247 -12.27 -15.99 14.10
C PRO A 247 -13.59 -15.99 13.32
N ARG A 248 -13.51 -16.37 12.05
CA ARG A 248 -14.64 -16.59 11.16
C ARG A 248 -14.38 -17.85 10.36
N ASP A 249 -15.46 -18.52 9.94
CA ASP A 249 -15.31 -19.57 8.93
C ASP A 249 -14.68 -18.99 7.65
N GLY A 250 -14.10 -19.87 6.85
CA GLY A 250 -13.39 -19.46 5.64
C GLY A 250 -14.28 -18.72 4.65
N LEU A 251 -15.55 -19.10 4.53
CA LEU A 251 -16.45 -18.50 3.55
C LEU A 251 -16.82 -17.07 3.95
N ALA A 252 -17.07 -16.82 5.23
CA ALA A 252 -17.29 -15.50 5.80
C ALA A 252 -16.06 -14.61 5.67
N THR A 253 -14.85 -15.19 5.79
CA THR A 253 -13.58 -14.49 5.53
C THR A 253 -13.45 -14.07 4.07
N LEU A 254 -13.68 -15.00 3.13
CA LEU A 254 -13.63 -14.70 1.70
C LEU A 254 -14.67 -13.64 1.28
N ARG A 255 -15.88 -13.72 1.83
CA ARG A 255 -16.94 -12.72 1.61
C ARG A 255 -16.55 -11.34 2.14
N LEU A 256 -15.89 -11.27 3.30
CA LEU A 256 -15.39 -10.02 3.85
C LEU A 256 -14.34 -9.37 2.92
N LEU A 257 -13.39 -10.14 2.40
CA LEU A 257 -12.40 -9.59 1.47
C LEU A 257 -13.05 -9.20 0.14
N SER A 258 -14.07 -9.95 -0.30
CA SER A 258 -14.87 -9.59 -1.47
C SER A 258 -15.66 -8.29 -1.28
N SER A 259 -16.21 -8.03 -0.09
CA SER A 259 -16.92 -6.76 0.17
C SER A 259 -15.99 -5.56 0.18
N LEU A 260 -14.69 -5.76 0.43
CA LEU A 260 -13.65 -4.74 0.26
C LEU A 260 -13.19 -4.57 -1.20
N GLY A 261 -13.63 -5.44 -2.12
CA GLY A 261 -13.16 -5.46 -3.51
C GLY A 261 -11.81 -6.15 -3.70
N ALA A 262 -11.17 -6.60 -2.61
CA ALA A 262 -9.87 -7.28 -2.59
C ALA A 262 -9.97 -8.74 -3.07
N THR A 263 -10.43 -8.92 -4.31
CA THR A 263 -10.75 -10.22 -4.92
C THR A 263 -9.71 -10.70 -5.93
N ALA A 264 -8.78 -9.82 -6.34
CA ALA A 264 -7.78 -10.18 -7.32
C ALA A 264 -6.72 -11.11 -6.73
N SER A 265 -6.38 -12.17 -7.48
CA SER A 265 -5.31 -13.11 -7.15
C SER A 265 -4.31 -13.22 -8.29
N ARG A 266 -3.07 -13.57 -7.93
CA ARG A 266 -2.02 -14.01 -8.86
C ARG A 266 -2.19 -15.48 -9.24
N GLN A 267 -2.97 -16.24 -8.47
CA GLN A 267 -3.32 -17.63 -8.76
C GLN A 267 -4.62 -17.71 -9.57
N PRO A 268 -4.83 -18.79 -10.35
CA PRO A 268 -6.13 -19.11 -10.90
C PRO A 268 -7.20 -19.29 -9.79
N PRO A 269 -8.49 -19.05 -10.09
CA PRO A 269 -9.56 -19.37 -9.16
C PRO A 269 -9.57 -20.86 -8.79
N LEU A 270 -9.98 -21.18 -7.57
CA LEU A 270 -10.18 -22.56 -7.14
C LEU A 270 -11.44 -23.14 -7.80
N ASP A 271 -11.37 -24.42 -8.18
CA ASP A 271 -12.57 -25.18 -8.57
C ASP A 271 -13.47 -25.45 -7.34
N PRO A 272 -14.76 -25.82 -7.54
CA PRO A 272 -15.68 -26.07 -6.42
C PRO A 272 -15.24 -27.18 -5.44
N GLY A 273 -14.48 -28.17 -5.90
CA GLY A 273 -13.91 -29.23 -5.05
C GLY A 273 -12.74 -28.71 -4.21
N GLN A 274 -11.84 -27.95 -4.82
CA GLN A 274 -10.74 -27.27 -4.13
C GLN A 274 -11.25 -26.28 -3.08
N LEU A 275 -12.26 -25.47 -3.41
CA LEU A 275 -12.87 -24.55 -2.46
C LEU A 275 -13.50 -25.29 -1.27
N ARG A 276 -14.25 -26.38 -1.50
CA ARG A 276 -14.80 -27.19 -0.42
C ARG A 276 -13.71 -27.76 0.50
N ARG A 277 -12.61 -28.28 -0.06
CA ARG A 277 -11.48 -28.77 0.74
C ARG A 277 -10.80 -27.66 1.54
N LEU A 278 -10.59 -26.48 0.94
CA LEU A 278 -10.06 -25.30 1.62
C LEU A 278 -10.90 -24.93 2.83
N LEU A 279 -12.23 -24.82 2.65
CA LEU A 279 -13.16 -24.44 3.70
C LEU A 279 -13.22 -25.48 4.83
N ALA A 280 -13.12 -26.78 4.49
CA ALA A 280 -13.10 -27.87 5.47
C ALA A 280 -11.83 -27.86 6.36
N HIS A 281 -10.71 -27.31 5.87
CA HIS A 281 -9.46 -27.18 6.62
C HIS A 281 -9.23 -25.76 7.15
N TRP A 282 -10.26 -24.90 7.12
CA TRP A 282 -10.11 -23.54 7.61
C TRP A 282 -9.96 -23.53 9.14
N PRO A 283 -8.84 -23.05 9.68
CA PRO A 283 -8.60 -23.11 11.12
C PRO A 283 -9.55 -22.18 11.88
N ALA A 284 -9.91 -22.57 13.10
CA ALA A 284 -10.64 -21.72 14.05
C ALA A 284 -9.70 -20.67 14.68
N ALA A 285 -9.14 -19.82 13.84
CA ALA A 285 -8.14 -18.82 14.19
C ALA A 285 -8.52 -17.44 13.62
N PRO A 286 -8.07 -16.34 14.24
CA PRO A 286 -8.38 -15.00 13.75
C PRO A 286 -7.75 -14.74 12.39
N LEU A 287 -8.41 -13.91 11.59
CA LEU A 287 -7.81 -13.38 10.37
C LEU A 287 -6.85 -12.24 10.75
N ARG A 288 -5.59 -12.38 10.35
CA ARG A 288 -4.53 -11.42 10.68
C ARG A 288 -4.04 -10.63 9.46
N TRP A 289 -3.76 -9.35 9.67
CA TRP A 289 -3.00 -8.48 8.79
C TRP A 289 -1.74 -8.02 9.52
N GLU A 290 -0.61 -8.18 8.86
CA GLU A 290 0.63 -7.50 9.20
C GLU A 290 0.77 -6.30 8.26
N VAL A 291 0.90 -5.11 8.81
CA VAL A 291 1.00 -3.86 8.04
C VAL A 291 2.30 -3.16 8.41
N LEU A 292 3.18 -3.00 7.43
CA LEU A 292 4.34 -2.13 7.57
C LEU A 292 3.89 -0.69 7.38
N VAL A 293 4.23 0.16 8.36
CA VAL A 293 4.07 1.60 8.30
C VAL A 293 5.46 2.23 8.40
N PHE A 294 5.81 3.10 7.46
CA PHE A 294 7.01 3.91 7.59
C PHE A 294 6.83 5.34 7.07
N VAL A 295 7.69 6.22 7.57
CA VAL A 295 7.87 7.59 7.06
C VAL A 295 9.35 7.79 6.81
N GLY A 296 9.72 8.05 5.57
CA GLY A 296 11.10 8.25 5.13
C GLY A 296 11.29 9.63 4.50
N ARG A 297 12.42 10.27 4.81
CA ARG A 297 12.83 11.53 4.19
C ARG A 297 13.92 11.26 3.16
N ARG A 298 13.80 11.78 1.95
CA ARG A 298 14.90 11.72 0.98
C ARG A 298 16.07 12.56 1.47
N SER A 299 17.24 11.94 1.54
CA SER A 299 18.48 12.61 1.93
C SER A 299 18.79 13.75 0.95
N GLY A 300 19.23 14.88 1.48
CA GLY A 300 19.65 16.03 0.68
C GLY A 300 21.02 15.77 0.04
N GLY A 301 21.08 14.91 -0.97
CA GLY A 301 22.20 14.91 -1.90
C GLY A 301 22.03 16.06 -2.88
N ALA A 302 23.11 16.78 -3.19
CA ALA A 302 23.11 17.75 -4.29
C ALA A 302 22.50 17.12 -5.56
N PRO A 303 21.78 17.87 -6.40
CA PRO A 303 21.34 17.35 -7.70
C PRO A 303 22.57 16.76 -8.38
N SER A 304 22.47 15.50 -8.80
CA SER A 304 23.51 14.87 -9.62
C SER A 304 23.81 15.82 -10.76
N LEU A 305 25.00 16.43 -10.74
CA LEU A 305 25.50 17.25 -11.84
C LEU A 305 25.29 16.44 -13.12
N PRO A 306 24.78 17.05 -14.21
CA PRO A 306 24.75 16.37 -15.49
C PRO A 306 26.16 15.86 -15.77
N ALA A 307 26.27 14.60 -16.19
CA ALA A 307 27.55 14.01 -16.56
C ALA A 307 28.29 15.00 -17.48
N ALA A 308 29.51 15.37 -17.08
CA ALA A 308 30.32 16.24 -17.90
C ALA A 308 30.40 15.65 -19.32
N PRO A 309 30.24 16.46 -20.37
CA PRO A 309 30.36 15.96 -21.73
C PRO A 309 31.73 15.28 -21.88
N SER A 310 31.71 14.07 -22.44
CA SER A 310 32.94 13.35 -22.77
C SER A 310 33.88 14.26 -23.56
N PRO A 311 35.19 14.24 -23.25
CA PRO A 311 36.15 15.00 -24.05
C PRO A 311 36.06 14.55 -25.51
N PRO A 312 36.27 15.46 -26.48
CA PRO A 312 36.26 15.09 -27.89
C PRO A 312 37.34 14.05 -28.15
N ASP A 313 36.92 12.89 -28.68
CA ASP A 313 37.83 11.89 -29.23
C ASP A 313 38.51 12.49 -30.46
N GLY A 314 39.76 12.92 -30.31
CA GLY A 314 40.59 13.36 -31.41
C GLY A 314 42.06 13.39 -31.00
N PRO A 315 42.96 12.65 -31.70
CA PRO A 315 44.39 12.78 -31.46
C PRO A 315 44.90 14.11 -32.02
N PRO A 316 45.97 14.69 -31.44
CA PRO A 316 46.58 15.90 -31.98
C PRO A 316 47.28 15.59 -33.31
N CYS A 317 46.93 16.36 -34.35
CA CYS A 317 47.76 16.62 -35.54
C CYS A 317 48.17 18.08 -35.52
#